data_AF-A0A7V5STD2-F1
#
_entry.id   AF-A0A7V5STD2-F1
#
_cell.length_a   1.000
_cell.length_b   1.000
_cell.length_c   1.000
_cell.angle_alpha   90.00
_cell.angle_beta   90.00
_cell.angle_gamma   90.00
#
_symmetry.space_group_name_H-M   'P 1'
#
loop_
_entity.id
_entity.type
_entity.pdbx_description
1 polymer ?
#
loop_
_entity_poly.entity_id
_entity_poly.type
_entity_poly.pdbx_seq_one_letter_code
_entity_poly.pdbx_strand_id
1 'polypeptide(L)'
;MEMKKSFDYKEEIVERAIFNEMQFDEMIDWLEERKNYEIDIKLTGKWFTNEFFKGNGKILKNYNGNIFYNSIYVLLEEGDLGVENILVGRKVIEIKRPRILGAKKLGKNIQKLLKRSFETPELLIPNTFELENHFKKDLQHQVFFRADYEYEKALEWLQSFTQKYKVTCHIEGVLVSFDKQIQTIITGTIEKVSEKEIFVRVMDAFDPIDPLNDETKEYLTKDWIIQISRTGLDKVHPEYMIFELGEELELTKLVLSVENLKVVLNGQTIIQNVNFNVKKGEILGIIGESGAGKTTTLKAILGEIDYEGEIKIFGISARKTKVIAPFIGYIPQELSRMYGNFNALENIVAFGRQYGIPDDILIQRGKQILKDLEIDDVANQKIDTLSGGQRRRVSIAISMVHNPYLIFLDEPTSGLDPLTRYELWRYLDIINKNYGITLVVISHYLDEIEYCDKACIFLKGIGFYDFDTPLGLKQKLPGKGLALEITLETVTIEAVKILNQLPGIDFVIQRGERIRLLSNLPSSELLKLVLETLEKNKIPIHSIENKVEIDMVDYFTYVSSKQQNKTHNITPTNSEIKQENIINEKKEDIKEIDKEKVLIEKVSKKETKFKKSTKKSKLND
;
A
#
# COMPACT_ATOMS: atom_id res chain seq x y z
N MET A 1 48.27 2.15 -19.00
CA MET A 1 48.41 1.63 -20.38
C MET A 1 47.24 0.70 -20.61
N GLU A 2 46.40 1.06 -21.57
CA GLU A 2 45.12 0.46 -21.91
C GLU A 2 45.23 -1.02 -22.31
N MET A 3 44.15 -1.78 -22.10
CA MET A 3 43.34 -2.23 -23.24
C MET A 3 41.95 -2.72 -22.81
N LYS A 4 40.95 -2.00 -23.33
CA LYS A 4 39.54 -2.39 -23.47
C LYS A 4 39.40 -3.72 -24.24
N LYS A 5 38.32 -4.46 -23.92
CA LYS A 5 37.34 -5.08 -24.83
C LYS A 5 36.26 -5.75 -23.97
N SER A 6 35.18 -5.07 -23.58
CA SER A 6 33.91 -4.95 -24.32
C SER A 6 33.51 -6.24 -25.07
N PHE A 7 32.62 -7.03 -24.46
CA PHE A 7 31.63 -7.84 -25.17
C PHE A 7 30.39 -7.91 -24.27
N ASP A 8 29.54 -6.90 -24.41
CA ASP A 8 28.15 -6.96 -23.99
C ASP A 8 27.37 -7.37 -25.25
N TYR A 9 26.98 -8.63 -25.32
CA TYR A 9 25.98 -9.17 -26.24
C TYR A 9 25.16 -10.15 -25.42
N LYS A 10 24.22 -9.62 -24.63
CA LYS A 10 23.03 -10.43 -24.31
C LYS A 10 22.28 -10.58 -25.62
N GLU A 11 22.44 -11.72 -26.29
CA GLU A 11 21.51 -12.12 -27.33
C GLU A 11 20.12 -12.11 -26.69
N GLU A 12 19.30 -11.15 -27.11
CA GLU A 12 17.90 -11.08 -26.74
C GLU A 12 17.27 -12.37 -27.25
N ILE A 13 16.74 -13.19 -26.32
CA ILE A 13 16.07 -14.43 -26.70
C ILE A 13 14.79 -14.01 -27.40
N VAL A 14 14.75 -14.16 -28.72
CA VAL A 14 13.57 -13.88 -29.52
C VAL A 14 13.01 -15.19 -30.04
N GLU A 15 11.75 -15.45 -29.74
CA GLU A 15 11.02 -16.53 -30.36
C GLU A 15 10.36 -16.03 -31.64
N ARG A 16 10.66 -16.69 -32.77
CA ARG A 16 10.10 -16.35 -34.07
C ARG A 16 9.18 -17.46 -34.56
N ALA A 17 8.00 -17.08 -35.03
CA ALA A 17 7.05 -17.99 -35.65
C ALA A 17 6.57 -17.41 -36.99
N ILE A 18 6.54 -18.25 -38.03
CA ILE A 18 6.10 -17.83 -39.36
C ILE A 18 4.87 -18.67 -39.73
N PHE A 19 3.80 -17.99 -40.09
CA PHE A 19 2.54 -18.59 -40.52
C PHE A 19 2.19 -18.10 -41.92
N ASN A 20 1.46 -18.92 -42.67
CA ASN A 20 0.79 -18.50 -43.90
C ASN A 20 -0.73 -18.45 -43.69
N GLU A 21 -1.46 -17.98 -44.69
CA GLU A 21 -2.93 -17.85 -44.65
C GLU A 21 -3.64 -19.16 -44.22
N MET A 22 -3.15 -20.32 -44.65
CA MET A 22 -3.75 -21.63 -44.34
C MET A 22 -3.51 -22.07 -42.88
N GLN A 23 -2.58 -21.42 -42.17
CA GLN A 23 -2.19 -21.74 -40.79
C GLN A 23 -2.74 -20.72 -39.78
N PHE A 24 -3.82 -20.02 -40.12
CA PHE A 24 -4.41 -19.01 -39.25
C PHE A 24 -4.79 -19.57 -37.86
N ASP A 25 -5.29 -20.80 -37.80
CA ASP A 25 -5.69 -21.42 -36.54
C ASP A 25 -4.49 -21.75 -35.65
N GLU A 26 -3.41 -22.27 -36.25
CA GLU A 26 -2.15 -22.54 -35.55
C GLU A 26 -1.53 -21.24 -35.01
N MET A 27 -1.66 -20.14 -35.75
CA MET A 27 -1.23 -18.82 -35.30
C MET A 27 -2.04 -18.34 -34.09
N ILE A 28 -3.36 -18.52 -34.09
CA ILE A 28 -4.22 -18.15 -32.95
C ILE A 28 -3.84 -18.97 -31.71
N ASP A 29 -3.65 -20.28 -31.85
CA ASP A 29 -3.22 -21.14 -30.74
C ASP A 29 -1.86 -20.68 -30.19
N TRP A 30 -0.91 -20.35 -31.07
CA TRP A 30 0.40 -19.83 -30.68
C TRP A 30 0.30 -18.50 -29.91
N LEU A 31 -0.57 -17.59 -30.33
CA LEU A 31 -0.80 -16.31 -29.66
C LEU A 31 -1.48 -16.49 -28.29
N GLU A 32 -2.43 -17.42 -28.16
CA GLU A 32 -3.13 -17.71 -26.90
C GLU A 32 -2.18 -18.25 -25.81
N GLU A 33 -1.24 -19.11 -26.19
CA GLU A 33 -0.17 -19.57 -25.29
C GLU A 33 0.72 -18.41 -24.78
N ARG A 34 0.77 -17.29 -25.54
CA ARG A 34 1.60 -16.11 -25.28
C ARG A 34 0.79 -14.86 -24.95
N LYS A 35 -0.46 -15.03 -24.51
CA LYS A 35 -1.37 -13.92 -24.19
C LYS A 35 -0.80 -12.89 -23.20
N ASN A 36 0.17 -13.28 -22.38
CA ASN A 36 0.83 -12.41 -21.39
C ASN A 36 2.07 -11.66 -21.92
N TYR A 37 2.41 -11.73 -23.20
CA TYR A 37 3.62 -11.11 -23.77
C TYR A 37 3.32 -10.18 -24.94
N GLU A 38 4.06 -9.09 -25.09
CA GLU A 38 3.99 -8.24 -26.28
C GLU A 38 4.48 -9.03 -27.50
N ILE A 39 3.71 -9.00 -28.59
CA ILE A 39 4.03 -9.72 -29.82
C ILE A 39 4.15 -8.71 -30.96
N ASP A 40 5.35 -8.62 -31.52
CA ASP A 40 5.61 -7.88 -32.74
C ASP A 40 5.21 -8.74 -33.94
N ILE A 41 4.70 -8.12 -34.98
CA ILE A 41 4.27 -8.77 -36.20
C ILE A 41 4.81 -8.06 -37.44
N LYS A 42 5.40 -8.82 -38.35
CA LYS A 42 5.70 -8.41 -39.72
C LYS A 42 4.73 -9.08 -40.66
N LEU A 43 4.10 -8.28 -41.51
CA LEU A 43 3.08 -8.70 -42.46
C LEU A 43 3.60 -8.52 -43.87
N THR A 44 3.39 -9.52 -44.73
CA THR A 44 3.44 -9.31 -46.17
C THR A 44 2.18 -9.86 -46.82
N GLY A 45 1.61 -9.12 -47.77
CA GLY A 45 0.30 -9.47 -48.30
C GLY A 45 -0.04 -8.73 -49.59
N LYS A 46 -1.29 -8.89 -49.99
CA LYS A 46 -1.89 -8.06 -51.02
C LYS A 46 -3.20 -7.45 -50.53
N TRP A 47 -3.42 -6.20 -50.90
CA TRP A 47 -4.74 -5.59 -50.77
C TRP A 47 -5.74 -6.27 -51.71
N PHE A 48 -7.03 -6.11 -51.44
CA PHE A 48 -8.08 -6.52 -52.37
C PHE A 48 -7.95 -5.82 -53.75
N THR A 49 -7.29 -4.66 -53.80
CA THR A 49 -6.89 -3.91 -55.02
C THR A 49 -5.74 -4.57 -55.78
N ASN A 50 -5.18 -5.68 -55.29
CA ASN A 50 -4.05 -6.44 -55.84
C ASN A 50 -2.66 -5.77 -55.68
N GLU A 51 -2.57 -4.71 -54.88
CA GLU A 51 -1.32 -4.02 -54.54
C GLU A 51 -0.57 -4.77 -53.45
N PHE A 52 0.77 -4.80 -53.54
CA PHE A 52 1.62 -5.46 -52.55
C PHE A 52 1.71 -4.60 -51.29
N PHE A 53 1.64 -5.25 -50.13
CA PHE A 53 1.79 -4.61 -48.84
C PHE A 53 2.88 -5.30 -48.02
N LYS A 54 3.72 -4.49 -47.37
CA LYS A 54 4.61 -4.93 -46.31
C LYS A 54 4.57 -3.95 -45.16
N GLY A 55 4.39 -4.45 -43.94
CA GLY A 55 4.36 -3.60 -42.75
C GLY A 55 4.77 -4.32 -41.49
N ASN A 56 5.14 -3.53 -40.48
CA ASN A 56 5.50 -3.97 -39.15
C ASN A 56 4.53 -3.33 -38.15
N GLY A 57 4.20 -4.06 -37.09
CA GLY A 57 3.31 -3.56 -36.05
C GLY A 57 3.25 -4.47 -34.84
N LYS A 58 2.23 -4.25 -34.01
CA LYS A 58 2.00 -5.01 -32.78
C LYS A 58 0.62 -5.64 -32.76
N ILE A 59 0.55 -6.84 -32.20
CA ILE A 59 -0.72 -7.53 -31.96
C ILE A 59 -1.48 -6.83 -30.84
N LEU A 60 -2.70 -6.38 -31.15
CA LEU A 60 -3.60 -5.78 -30.18
C LEU A 60 -4.43 -6.85 -29.48
N LYS A 61 -4.63 -6.66 -28.17
CA LYS A 61 -5.39 -7.56 -27.30
C LYS A 61 -6.51 -6.80 -26.61
N ASN A 62 -7.57 -7.52 -26.26
CA ASN A 62 -8.66 -6.94 -25.49
C ASN A 62 -8.26 -6.70 -24.02
N TYR A 63 -9.18 -6.10 -23.26
CA TYR A 63 -9.01 -5.78 -21.83
C TYR A 63 -8.74 -6.99 -20.90
N ASN A 64 -8.97 -8.22 -21.35
CA ASN A 64 -8.63 -9.44 -20.62
C ASN A 64 -7.30 -10.05 -21.07
N GLY A 65 -6.60 -9.43 -22.03
CA GLY A 65 -5.39 -9.94 -22.65
C GLY A 65 -5.61 -11.05 -23.67
N ASN A 66 -6.86 -11.36 -24.03
CA ASN A 66 -7.16 -12.43 -24.99
C ASN A 66 -7.13 -11.89 -26.42
N ILE A 67 -6.85 -12.81 -27.35
CA ILE A 67 -6.91 -12.54 -28.79
C ILE A 67 -8.33 -12.74 -29.29
N PHE A 68 -8.71 -12.00 -30.32
CA PHE A 68 -10.02 -12.16 -30.93
C PHE A 68 -9.99 -13.37 -31.87
N TYR A 69 -10.67 -14.45 -31.49
CA TYR A 69 -10.58 -15.75 -32.17
C TYR A 69 -10.92 -15.74 -33.68
N ASN A 70 -11.75 -14.79 -34.13
CA ASN A 70 -12.21 -14.70 -35.52
C ASN A 70 -11.44 -13.68 -36.39
N SER A 71 -10.71 -12.75 -35.76
CA SER A 71 -9.95 -11.70 -36.45
C SER A 71 -8.78 -11.26 -35.57
N ILE A 72 -7.61 -11.00 -36.12
CA ILE A 72 -6.50 -10.38 -35.37
C ILE A 72 -6.47 -8.89 -35.67
N TYR A 73 -6.17 -8.07 -34.66
CA TYR A 73 -5.99 -6.62 -34.83
C TYR A 73 -4.51 -6.30 -34.68
N VAL A 74 -4.01 -5.49 -35.61
CA VAL A 74 -2.61 -5.07 -35.63
C VAL A 74 -2.55 -3.56 -35.63
N LEU A 75 -1.84 -2.97 -34.66
CA LEU A 75 -1.43 -1.58 -34.76
C LEU A 75 -0.17 -1.52 -35.62
N LEU A 76 -0.32 -1.10 -36.87
CA LEU A 76 0.83 -0.87 -37.75
C LEU A 76 1.64 0.32 -37.25
N GLU A 77 2.93 0.13 -37.07
CA GLU A 77 3.86 1.22 -36.75
C GLU A 77 4.47 1.80 -38.03
N GLU A 78 4.77 0.94 -39.01
CA GLU A 78 5.34 1.31 -40.31
C GLU A 78 4.83 0.37 -41.41
N GLY A 79 4.61 0.87 -42.63
CA GLY A 79 4.26 0.02 -43.77
C GLY A 79 4.34 0.74 -45.12
N ASP A 80 4.59 -0.04 -46.17
CA ASP A 80 4.66 0.39 -47.57
C ASP A 80 3.47 -0.20 -48.34
N LEU A 81 2.65 0.69 -48.89
CA LEU A 81 1.46 0.37 -49.69
C LEU A 81 1.76 0.09 -51.18
N GLY A 82 3.04 0.10 -51.59
CA GLY A 82 3.47 -0.34 -52.93
C GLY A 82 3.18 0.63 -54.08
N VAL A 83 2.46 1.72 -53.83
CA VAL A 83 2.30 2.85 -54.77
C VAL A 83 2.70 4.12 -54.01
N GLU A 84 3.80 4.75 -54.45
CA GLU A 84 4.34 6.01 -53.93
C GLU A 84 4.98 6.05 -52.51
N ASN A 85 5.39 4.91 -51.93
CA ASN A 85 6.09 4.87 -50.63
C ASN A 85 5.37 5.66 -49.51
N ILE A 86 4.04 5.65 -49.50
CA ILE A 86 3.27 6.31 -48.45
C ILE A 86 3.42 5.48 -47.16
N LEU A 87 4.21 6.00 -46.22
CA LEU A 87 4.34 5.50 -44.86
C LEU A 87 3.00 5.71 -44.14
N VAL A 88 2.24 4.64 -43.95
CA VAL A 88 1.09 4.67 -43.04
C VAL A 88 1.61 4.56 -41.62
N GLY A 89 1.69 5.69 -40.92
CA GLY A 89 2.01 5.73 -39.49
C GLY A 89 0.79 5.34 -38.65
N ARG A 90 1.00 4.52 -37.60
CA ARG A 90 0.05 4.21 -36.51
C ARG A 90 -1.42 4.06 -36.95
N LYS A 91 -1.73 2.96 -37.64
CA LYS A 91 -3.10 2.60 -38.08
C LYS A 91 -3.48 1.20 -37.61
N VAL A 92 -4.73 0.99 -37.18
CA VAL A 92 -5.25 -0.35 -36.86
C VAL A 92 -5.70 -1.07 -38.12
N ILE A 93 -5.25 -2.31 -38.29
CA ILE A 93 -5.71 -3.23 -39.34
C ILE A 93 -6.40 -4.45 -38.72
N GLU A 94 -7.58 -4.77 -39.23
CA GLU A 94 -8.27 -6.04 -38.95
C GLU A 94 -7.89 -7.10 -39.98
N ILE A 95 -7.35 -8.23 -39.52
CA ILE A 95 -7.07 -9.41 -40.34
C ILE A 95 -8.09 -10.49 -40.00
N LYS A 96 -8.96 -10.82 -40.95
CA LYS A 96 -10.03 -11.82 -40.74
C LYS A 96 -9.54 -13.24 -41.00
N ARG A 97 -10.07 -14.19 -40.21
CA ARG A 97 -9.88 -15.62 -40.46
C ARG A 97 -10.35 -16.00 -41.88
N PRO A 98 -9.51 -16.67 -42.68
CA PRO A 98 -9.88 -17.09 -44.04
C PRO A 98 -11.09 -18.03 -44.01
N ARG A 99 -12.13 -17.72 -44.80
CA ARG A 99 -13.24 -18.65 -45.00
C ARG A 99 -12.89 -19.56 -46.17
N ILE A 100 -12.74 -20.86 -45.92
CA ILE A 100 -12.65 -21.87 -46.98
C ILE A 100 -13.99 -21.90 -47.72
N LEU A 101 -14.10 -21.09 -48.78
CA LEU A 101 -15.21 -21.13 -49.72
C LEU A 101 -15.06 -22.40 -50.55
N GLY A 102 -15.80 -23.44 -50.17
CA GLY A 102 -15.97 -24.63 -51.00
C GLY A 102 -16.34 -24.24 -52.42
N ALA A 103 -15.58 -24.74 -53.40
CA ALA A 103 -15.70 -24.42 -54.81
C ALA A 103 -17.13 -24.64 -55.34
N LYS A 104 -17.97 -23.60 -55.35
CA LYS A 104 -19.21 -23.54 -56.13
C LYS A 104 -19.58 -22.09 -56.45
N LYS A 105 -19.29 -21.71 -57.71
CA LYS A 105 -19.87 -20.59 -58.48
C LYS A 105 -19.94 -19.23 -57.75
N LEU A 106 -18.85 -18.47 -57.76
CA LEU A 106 -18.96 -17.00 -57.74
C LEU A 106 -19.48 -16.54 -59.12
N GLY A 107 -20.80 -16.33 -59.21
CA GLY A 107 -21.42 -15.66 -60.34
C GLY A 107 -21.02 -14.17 -60.38
N LYS A 108 -20.94 -13.61 -61.59
CA LYS A 108 -20.62 -12.20 -61.93
C LYS A 108 -21.44 -11.10 -61.20
N ASN A 109 -22.33 -11.46 -60.27
CA ASN A 109 -23.19 -10.53 -59.53
C ASN A 109 -22.60 -10.06 -58.19
N ILE A 110 -21.60 -10.74 -57.62
CA ILE A 110 -20.98 -10.29 -56.36
C ILE A 110 -20.12 -9.03 -56.58
N GLN A 111 -19.45 -8.91 -57.73
CA GLN A 111 -18.74 -7.68 -58.13
C GLN A 111 -19.65 -6.46 -58.31
N LYS A 112 -20.96 -6.67 -58.54
CA LYS A 112 -21.95 -5.59 -58.70
C LYS A 112 -22.61 -5.19 -57.38
N LEU A 113 -22.74 -6.11 -56.43
CA LEU A 113 -23.30 -5.87 -55.10
C LEU A 113 -22.32 -5.13 -54.18
N LEU A 114 -21.02 -5.33 -54.33
CA LEU A 114 -19.98 -4.63 -53.55
C LEU A 114 -19.73 -3.18 -54.01
N LYS A 115 -20.34 -2.72 -55.10
CA LYS A 115 -20.20 -1.34 -55.62
C LYS A 115 -21.21 -0.33 -55.07
N ARG A 116 -22.11 -0.73 -54.16
CA ARG A 116 -23.22 0.12 -53.70
C ARG A 116 -23.45 0.06 -52.18
N SER A 117 -22.43 0.39 -51.40
CA SER A 117 -22.62 0.82 -50.00
C SER A 117 -21.25 1.00 -49.34
N PHE A 118 -20.86 2.26 -49.14
CA PHE A 118 -19.71 2.77 -48.37
C PHE A 118 -18.35 2.17 -48.72
N GLU A 119 -17.35 3.04 -48.93
CA GLU A 119 -15.94 2.65 -49.02
C GLU A 119 -15.54 1.99 -47.69
N THR A 120 -15.69 0.67 -47.61
CA THR A 120 -15.15 -0.12 -46.51
C THR A 120 -13.64 -0.12 -46.67
N PRO A 121 -12.86 0.38 -45.70
CA PRO A 121 -11.43 0.38 -45.83
C PRO A 121 -10.93 -1.07 -45.90
N GLU A 122 -10.15 -1.36 -46.95
CA GLU A 122 -8.91 -2.11 -46.81
C GLU A 122 -9.02 -3.50 -46.12
N LEU A 123 -9.69 -4.46 -46.77
CA LEU A 123 -9.53 -5.87 -46.40
C LEU A 123 -8.16 -6.37 -46.91
N LEU A 124 -7.18 -6.51 -46.00
CA LEU A 124 -5.86 -7.07 -46.29
C LEU A 124 -5.95 -8.60 -46.34
N ILE A 125 -5.43 -9.21 -47.42
CA ILE A 125 -5.24 -10.67 -47.50
C ILE A 125 -3.72 -10.92 -47.34
N PRO A 126 -3.26 -11.20 -46.10
CA PRO A 126 -1.85 -11.48 -45.84
C PRO A 126 -1.43 -12.82 -46.45
N ASN A 127 -0.28 -12.85 -47.10
CA ASN A 127 0.33 -14.07 -47.63
C ASN A 127 1.15 -14.78 -46.55
N THR A 128 1.87 -14.00 -45.72
CA THR A 128 2.68 -14.50 -44.62
C THR A 128 2.63 -13.57 -43.40
N PHE A 129 2.70 -14.18 -42.23
CA PHE A 129 2.80 -13.57 -40.92
C PHE A 129 4.13 -13.99 -40.30
N GLU A 130 4.95 -13.05 -39.86
CA GLU A 130 6.13 -13.33 -39.05
C GLU A 130 5.91 -12.68 -37.68
N LEU A 131 5.77 -13.51 -36.65
CA LEU A 131 5.59 -13.09 -35.26
C LEU A 131 6.92 -13.17 -34.52
N GLU A 132 7.25 -12.13 -33.76
CA GLU A 132 8.42 -12.09 -32.89
C GLU A 132 7.95 -11.84 -31.44
N ASN A 133 8.28 -12.76 -30.55
CA ASN A 133 8.08 -12.64 -29.11
C ASN A 133 9.44 -12.41 -28.43
N HIS A 134 9.64 -11.20 -27.92
CA HIS A 134 10.84 -10.80 -27.17
C HIS A 134 10.73 -11.12 -25.67
N PHE A 135 9.71 -11.89 -25.26
CA PHE A 135 9.38 -12.24 -23.88
C PHE A 135 9.18 -11.03 -22.96
N LYS A 136 8.86 -9.87 -23.54
CA LYS A 136 8.47 -8.68 -22.81
C LYS A 136 7.05 -8.88 -22.28
N LYS A 137 6.92 -8.96 -20.95
CA LYS A 137 5.63 -9.16 -20.30
C LYS A 137 4.71 -7.99 -20.61
N ASP A 138 3.55 -8.31 -21.18
CA ASP A 138 2.48 -7.36 -21.41
C ASP A 138 1.76 -7.14 -20.08
N LEU A 139 2.03 -6.00 -19.45
CA LEU A 139 1.42 -5.62 -18.19
C LEU A 139 -0.02 -5.13 -18.35
N GLN A 140 -0.63 -5.30 -19.53
CA GLN A 140 -1.94 -4.75 -19.91
C GLN A 140 -2.01 -3.23 -19.74
N HIS A 141 -0.87 -2.57 -19.85
CA HIS A 141 -0.84 -1.12 -19.89
C HIS A 141 -1.49 -0.61 -21.17
N GLN A 142 -1.40 -1.36 -22.27
CA GLN A 142 -2.10 -1.07 -23.52
C GLN A 142 -3.32 -1.99 -23.68
N VAL A 143 -4.49 -1.41 -23.92
CA VAL A 143 -5.76 -2.14 -24.07
C VAL A 143 -6.49 -1.66 -25.31
N PHE A 144 -7.00 -2.59 -26.11
CA PHE A 144 -7.77 -2.29 -27.31
C PHE A 144 -9.26 -2.61 -27.13
N PHE A 145 -10.11 -1.71 -27.65
CA PHE A 145 -11.55 -1.83 -27.71
C PHE A 145 -12.06 -1.55 -29.12
N ARG A 146 -13.02 -2.35 -29.57
CA ARG A 146 -13.84 -2.01 -30.74
C ARG A 146 -15.06 -1.23 -30.31
N ALA A 147 -15.23 0.01 -30.80
CA ALA A 147 -16.30 0.88 -30.34
C ALA A 147 -17.70 0.43 -30.77
N ASP A 148 -17.83 -0.27 -31.89
CA ASP A 148 -19.12 -0.79 -32.38
C ASP A 148 -19.77 -1.77 -31.38
N TYR A 149 -18.96 -2.60 -30.71
CA TYR A 149 -19.42 -3.61 -29.76
C TYR A 149 -19.08 -3.34 -28.29
N GLU A 150 -17.98 -2.63 -28.01
CA GLU A 150 -17.37 -2.55 -26.67
C GLU A 150 -17.24 -1.13 -26.13
N TYR A 151 -17.92 -0.15 -26.72
CA TYR A 151 -17.85 1.23 -26.24
C TYR A 151 -18.28 1.41 -24.77
N GLU A 152 -19.32 0.72 -24.34
CA GLU A 152 -19.75 0.77 -22.93
C GLU A 152 -18.70 0.16 -21.99
N LYS A 153 -18.09 -0.97 -22.39
CA LYS A 153 -16.99 -1.57 -21.64
C LYS A 153 -15.75 -0.67 -21.59
N ALA A 154 -15.47 0.05 -22.67
CA ALA A 154 -14.39 1.03 -22.72
C ALA A 154 -14.63 2.17 -21.71
N LEU A 155 -15.88 2.66 -21.60
CA LEU A 155 -16.25 3.65 -20.58
C LEU A 155 -16.09 3.09 -19.16
N GLU A 156 -16.57 1.88 -18.89
CA GLU A 156 -16.42 1.21 -17.57
C GLU A 156 -14.95 1.01 -17.20
N TRP A 157 -14.14 0.56 -18.15
CA TRP A 157 -12.70 0.41 -17.99
C TRP A 157 -12.06 1.76 -17.68
N LEU A 158 -12.30 2.77 -18.51
CA LEU A 158 -11.74 4.10 -18.32
C LEU A 158 -12.16 4.69 -16.97
N GLN A 159 -13.42 4.62 -16.57
CA GLN A 159 -13.88 5.11 -15.26
C GLN A 159 -13.16 4.45 -14.08
N SER A 160 -12.75 3.17 -14.24
CA SER A 160 -12.00 2.41 -13.23
C SER A 160 -10.54 2.83 -13.12
N PHE A 161 -9.95 3.30 -14.23
CA PHE A 161 -8.52 3.57 -14.33
C PHE A 161 -8.15 5.06 -14.38
N THR A 162 -8.95 5.94 -14.99
CA THR A 162 -8.66 7.39 -15.08
C THR A 162 -8.73 8.11 -13.74
N GLN A 163 -9.24 7.44 -12.69
CA GLN A 163 -9.15 7.94 -11.31
C GLN A 163 -7.76 7.73 -10.70
N LYS A 164 -7.03 6.72 -11.17
CA LYS A 164 -5.77 6.26 -10.59
C LYS A 164 -4.57 6.54 -11.50
N TYR A 165 -4.75 6.51 -12.81
CA TYR A 165 -3.68 6.60 -13.79
C TYR A 165 -3.98 7.68 -14.80
N LYS A 166 -2.93 8.35 -15.28
CA LYS A 166 -2.98 9.17 -16.47
C LYS A 166 -3.12 8.21 -17.64
N VAL A 167 -4.27 8.23 -18.31
CA VAL A 167 -4.51 7.37 -19.46
C VAL A 167 -4.22 8.14 -20.73
N THR A 168 -3.34 7.62 -21.56
CA THR A 168 -3.15 8.09 -22.94
C THR A 168 -4.02 7.26 -23.89
N CYS A 169 -4.33 7.79 -25.06
CA CYS A 169 -5.18 7.11 -26.02
C CYS A 169 -4.71 7.30 -27.46
N HIS A 170 -5.04 6.31 -28.29
CA HIS A 170 -5.03 6.35 -29.74
C HIS A 170 -6.42 5.93 -30.22
N ILE A 171 -7.14 6.85 -30.85
CA ILE A 171 -8.54 6.67 -31.25
C ILE A 171 -8.64 6.88 -32.75
N GLU A 172 -9.18 5.89 -33.46
CA GLU A 172 -9.49 6.00 -34.88
C GLU A 172 -11.00 6.07 -35.04
N GLY A 173 -11.48 7.01 -35.86
CA GLY A 173 -12.91 7.19 -36.08
C GLY A 173 -13.23 8.32 -37.04
N VAL A 174 -14.47 8.80 -36.97
CA VAL A 174 -14.98 9.84 -37.87
C VAL A 174 -15.42 11.06 -37.07
N LEU A 175 -14.82 12.22 -37.34
CA LEU A 175 -15.32 13.50 -36.86
C LEU A 175 -16.56 13.87 -37.67
N VAL A 176 -17.70 14.03 -36.99
CA VAL A 176 -18.96 14.41 -37.62
C VAL A 176 -19.31 15.83 -37.24
N SER A 177 -19.28 16.76 -38.19
CA SER A 177 -19.76 18.15 -38.02
C SER A 177 -21.00 18.40 -38.88
N PHE A 178 -21.55 19.62 -38.83
CA PHE A 178 -22.79 19.99 -39.54
C PHE A 178 -22.68 19.87 -41.06
N ASP A 179 -21.50 20.10 -41.63
CA ASP A 179 -21.27 20.21 -43.06
C ASP A 179 -20.34 19.13 -43.63
N LYS A 180 -19.61 18.40 -42.79
CA LYS A 180 -18.59 17.43 -43.21
C LYS A 180 -18.47 16.22 -42.27
N GLN A 181 -17.97 15.11 -42.81
CA GLN A 181 -17.46 13.95 -42.08
C GLN A 181 -16.01 13.74 -42.47
N ILE A 182 -15.12 13.69 -41.48
CA ILE A 182 -13.66 13.63 -41.69
C ILE A 182 -13.13 12.39 -40.97
N GLN A 183 -12.38 11.54 -41.68
CA GLN A 183 -11.68 10.42 -41.06
C GLN A 183 -10.56 10.98 -40.19
N THR A 184 -10.43 10.51 -38.96
CA THR A 184 -9.49 11.09 -38.02
C THR A 184 -8.86 10.05 -37.12
N ILE A 185 -7.56 10.22 -36.91
CA ILE A 185 -6.81 9.54 -35.87
C ILE A 185 -6.45 10.57 -34.81
N ILE A 186 -6.76 10.27 -33.56
CA ILE A 186 -6.53 11.16 -32.41
C ILE A 186 -5.63 10.47 -31.42
N THR A 187 -4.53 11.13 -31.10
CA THR A 187 -3.69 10.76 -29.97
C THR A 187 -3.81 11.82 -28.89
N GLY A 188 -3.87 11.38 -27.64
CA GLY A 188 -4.10 12.32 -26.55
C GLY A 188 -4.09 11.70 -25.17
N THR A 189 -4.49 12.49 -24.18
CA THR A 189 -4.67 12.06 -22.80
C THR A 189 -6.13 12.18 -22.40
N ILE A 190 -6.66 11.16 -21.73
CA ILE A 190 -8.04 11.18 -21.22
C ILE A 190 -8.13 12.20 -20.09
N GLU A 191 -8.98 13.21 -20.27
CA GLU A 191 -9.18 14.27 -19.28
C GLU A 191 -10.37 13.99 -18.38
N LYS A 192 -11.45 13.46 -18.96
CA LYS A 192 -12.67 13.12 -18.23
C LYS A 192 -13.45 12.03 -18.95
N VAL A 193 -14.20 11.25 -18.20
CA VAL A 193 -15.11 10.21 -18.71
C VAL A 193 -16.47 10.41 -18.06
N SER A 194 -17.53 10.51 -18.85
CA SER A 194 -18.91 10.53 -18.38
C SER A 194 -19.57 9.16 -18.59
N GLU A 195 -20.87 9.04 -18.31
CA GLU A 195 -21.63 7.81 -18.59
C GLU A 195 -21.74 7.50 -20.10
N LYS A 196 -21.51 8.47 -20.99
CA LYS A 196 -21.73 8.31 -22.44
C LYS A 196 -20.61 8.87 -23.32
N GLU A 197 -19.70 9.64 -22.76
CA GLU A 197 -18.74 10.45 -23.51
C GLU A 197 -17.36 10.38 -22.89
N ILE A 198 -16.34 10.38 -23.74
CA ILE A 198 -14.93 10.46 -23.35
C ILE A 198 -14.42 11.83 -23.77
N PHE A 199 -13.75 12.54 -22.87
CA PHE A 199 -13.14 13.84 -23.14
C PHE A 199 -11.64 13.64 -23.26
N VAL A 200 -11.10 13.92 -24.44
CA VAL A 200 -9.70 13.68 -24.79
C VAL A 200 -9.01 15.01 -24.99
N ARG A 201 -7.98 15.26 -24.18
CA ARG A 201 -7.03 16.33 -24.45
C ARG A 201 -6.09 15.89 -25.56
N VAL A 202 -6.23 16.51 -26.72
CA VAL A 202 -5.54 16.13 -27.94
C VAL A 202 -4.07 16.52 -27.83
N MET A 203 -3.19 15.58 -28.17
CA MET A 203 -1.77 15.83 -28.38
C MET A 203 -1.46 15.98 -29.86
N ASP A 204 -2.04 15.11 -30.69
CA ASP A 204 -1.95 15.18 -32.14
C ASP A 204 -3.22 14.59 -32.77
N ALA A 205 -3.59 15.09 -33.93
CA ALA A 205 -4.69 14.57 -34.73
C ALA A 205 -4.44 14.84 -36.22
N PHE A 206 -4.77 13.87 -37.06
CA PHE A 206 -4.57 13.97 -38.51
C PHE A 206 -5.60 13.14 -39.29
N ASP A 207 -5.81 13.51 -40.56
CA ASP A 207 -6.55 12.70 -41.53
C ASP A 207 -5.63 11.58 -42.08
N PRO A 208 -5.97 10.30 -41.90
CA PRO A 208 -5.17 9.19 -42.41
C PRO A 208 -5.19 9.06 -43.94
N ILE A 209 -6.10 9.74 -44.65
CA ILE A 209 -6.24 9.69 -46.11
C ILE A 209 -5.41 10.80 -46.78
N ASP A 210 -5.31 11.98 -46.16
CA ASP A 210 -4.51 13.12 -46.67
C ASP A 210 -3.72 13.82 -45.55
N PRO A 211 -2.62 13.21 -45.04
CA PRO A 211 -1.84 13.75 -43.92
C PRO A 211 -1.05 15.03 -44.26
N LEU A 212 -0.94 15.39 -45.54
CA LEU A 212 -0.20 16.57 -46.01
C LEU A 212 -1.09 17.81 -46.21
N ASN A 213 -2.41 17.64 -46.31
CA ASN A 213 -3.40 18.70 -46.54
C ASN A 213 -4.49 18.71 -45.45
N ASP A 214 -4.03 18.73 -44.21
CA ASP A 214 -4.79 18.34 -43.01
C ASP A 214 -5.82 19.39 -42.55
N GLU A 215 -7.01 19.44 -43.18
CA GLU A 215 -8.17 20.23 -42.73
C GLU A 215 -8.58 19.89 -41.27
N THR A 216 -8.23 18.68 -40.80
CA THR A 216 -8.49 18.22 -39.43
C THR A 216 -7.83 19.12 -38.39
N LYS A 217 -6.61 19.62 -38.65
CA LYS A 217 -5.94 20.58 -37.75
C LYS A 217 -6.65 21.91 -37.68
N GLU A 218 -7.27 22.41 -38.75
CA GLU A 218 -8.05 23.67 -38.70
C GLU A 218 -9.34 23.55 -37.87
N TYR A 219 -10.00 22.39 -37.87
CA TYR A 219 -11.21 22.16 -37.08
C TYR A 219 -10.91 21.77 -35.62
N LEU A 220 -9.82 21.03 -35.37
CA LEU A 220 -9.45 20.54 -34.03
C LEU A 220 -8.60 21.53 -33.21
N THR A 221 -8.16 22.67 -33.79
CA THR A 221 -7.34 23.68 -33.10
C THR A 221 -8.12 24.71 -32.28
N LYS A 222 -9.46 24.72 -32.31
CA LYS A 222 -10.25 25.69 -31.53
C LYS A 222 -10.35 25.33 -30.05
N ASP A 223 -10.40 24.05 -29.72
CA ASP A 223 -10.43 23.54 -28.35
C ASP A 223 -9.53 22.30 -28.26
N TRP A 224 -8.55 22.33 -27.36
CA TRP A 224 -7.59 21.22 -27.17
C TRP A 224 -8.23 19.98 -26.52
N ILE A 225 -9.56 19.97 -26.31
CA ILE A 225 -10.33 18.90 -25.69
C ILE A 225 -11.47 18.49 -26.62
N ILE A 226 -11.42 17.27 -27.14
CA ILE A 226 -12.44 16.71 -28.03
C ILE A 226 -13.35 15.76 -27.27
N GLN A 227 -14.62 15.71 -27.67
CA GLN A 227 -15.60 14.74 -27.20
C GLN A 227 -15.66 13.54 -28.14
N ILE A 228 -15.48 12.35 -27.57
CA ILE A 228 -15.69 11.06 -28.23
C ILE A 228 -17.05 10.54 -27.80
N SER A 229 -17.90 10.20 -28.76
CA SER A 229 -19.22 9.62 -28.51
C SER A 229 -19.73 8.84 -29.70
N ARG A 230 -20.63 7.87 -29.47
CA ARG A 230 -21.34 7.16 -30.55
C ARG A 230 -22.43 7.98 -31.25
N THR A 231 -22.81 9.13 -30.68
CA THR A 231 -23.87 9.98 -31.22
C THR A 231 -23.59 11.47 -30.98
N GLY A 232 -24.11 12.33 -31.85
CA GLY A 232 -24.00 13.79 -31.73
C GLY A 232 -23.19 14.44 -32.84
N LEU A 233 -23.35 15.76 -32.96
CA LEU A 233 -22.61 16.63 -33.86
C LEU A 233 -21.41 17.25 -33.13
N ASP A 234 -20.37 17.59 -33.90
CA ASP A 234 -19.08 18.13 -33.44
C ASP A 234 -18.36 17.20 -32.46
N LYS A 235 -18.47 15.89 -32.73
CA LYS A 235 -17.87 14.81 -31.94
C LYS A 235 -17.19 13.80 -32.84
N VAL A 236 -16.26 13.06 -32.26
CA VAL A 236 -15.59 11.94 -32.93
C VAL A 236 -16.32 10.67 -32.57
N HIS A 237 -16.75 9.95 -33.60
CA HIS A 237 -17.41 8.66 -33.51
C HIS A 237 -16.33 7.60 -33.65
N PRO A 238 -15.92 6.94 -32.56
CA PRO A 238 -14.79 6.02 -32.60
C PRO A 238 -15.19 4.73 -33.33
N GLU A 239 -14.25 4.17 -34.08
CA GLU A 239 -14.27 2.81 -34.60
C GLU A 239 -13.36 1.92 -33.75
N TYR A 240 -12.12 2.39 -33.50
CA TYR A 240 -11.12 1.71 -32.69
C TYR A 240 -10.62 2.62 -31.57
N MET A 241 -10.43 2.05 -30.37
CA MET A 241 -9.89 2.77 -29.22
C MET A 241 -8.80 1.95 -28.57
N ILE A 242 -7.60 2.53 -28.49
CA ILE A 242 -6.47 1.97 -27.76
C ILE A 242 -6.20 2.91 -26.57
N PHE A 243 -6.09 2.35 -25.38
CA PHE A 243 -5.76 3.10 -24.17
C PHE A 243 -4.48 2.58 -23.54
N GLU A 244 -3.65 3.51 -23.08
CA GLU A 244 -2.37 3.24 -22.45
C GLU A 244 -2.30 3.84 -21.04
N LEU A 245 -2.14 3.00 -20.01
CA LEU A 245 -1.92 3.40 -18.62
C LEU A 245 -0.53 4.01 -18.47
N GLY A 246 -0.49 5.31 -18.18
CA GLY A 246 0.72 6.06 -17.84
C GLY A 246 0.93 6.16 -16.33
N GLU A 247 1.57 7.25 -15.90
CA GLU A 247 1.88 7.51 -14.49
C GLU A 247 0.62 7.59 -13.62
N GLU A 248 0.72 7.11 -12.39
CA GLU A 248 -0.35 7.20 -11.40
C GLU A 248 -0.63 8.68 -11.06
N LEU A 249 -1.90 9.11 -11.17
CA LEU A 249 -2.31 10.50 -10.94
C LEU A 249 -2.07 10.87 -9.47
N GLU A 250 -1.47 12.04 -9.23
CA GLU A 250 -1.05 12.54 -7.90
C GLU A 250 -2.13 12.55 -6.79
N LEU A 251 -3.41 12.34 -7.15
CA LEU A 251 -4.52 12.12 -6.21
C LEU A 251 -4.34 10.88 -5.33
N THR A 252 -3.45 9.94 -5.66
CA THR A 252 -3.17 8.74 -4.85
C THR A 252 -2.01 8.89 -3.86
N LYS A 253 -1.44 10.10 -3.68
CA LYS A 253 -0.45 10.28 -2.63
C LYS A 253 -1.04 10.05 -1.24
N LEU A 254 -2.32 10.31 -0.96
CA LEU A 254 -2.93 10.12 0.36
C LEU A 254 -3.76 8.83 0.42
N VAL A 255 -3.31 7.85 1.20
CA VAL A 255 -3.96 6.52 1.33
C VAL A 255 -4.99 6.49 2.44
N LEU A 256 -4.67 7.06 3.60
CA LEU A 256 -5.58 7.18 4.72
C LEU A 256 -5.45 8.58 5.32
N SER A 257 -6.59 9.22 5.58
CA SER A 257 -6.68 10.47 6.33
C SER A 257 -7.71 10.33 7.44
N VAL A 258 -7.33 10.83 8.62
CA VAL A 258 -8.16 10.84 9.83
C VAL A 258 -8.17 12.28 10.33
N GLU A 259 -9.36 12.87 10.42
CA GLU A 259 -9.56 14.26 10.84
C GLU A 259 -10.59 14.33 11.96
N ASN A 260 -10.20 14.94 13.07
CA ASN A 260 -11.02 15.17 14.26
C ASN A 260 -11.75 13.92 14.76
N LEU A 261 -11.11 12.75 14.65
CA LEU A 261 -11.73 11.50 15.05
C LEU A 261 -11.98 11.50 16.56
N LYS A 262 -13.22 11.20 16.93
CA LYS A 262 -13.66 10.99 18.31
C LYS A 262 -14.51 9.73 18.41
N VAL A 263 -14.26 8.94 19.45
CA VAL A 263 -15.00 7.70 19.72
C VAL A 263 -15.49 7.73 21.16
N VAL A 264 -16.79 7.50 21.32
CA VAL A 264 -17.47 7.41 22.60
C VAL A 264 -18.03 5.99 22.75
N LEU A 265 -17.62 5.28 23.80
CA LEU A 265 -18.14 3.96 24.14
C LEU A 265 -18.78 4.02 25.51
N ASN A 266 -19.99 3.48 25.65
CA ASN A 266 -20.74 3.46 26.93
C ASN A 266 -20.83 4.82 27.63
N GLY A 267 -20.98 5.91 26.86
CA GLY A 267 -21.05 7.28 27.37
C GLY A 267 -19.70 7.88 27.81
N GLN A 268 -18.59 7.17 27.66
CA GLN A 268 -17.25 7.66 27.97
C GLN A 268 -16.47 7.94 26.69
N THR A 269 -15.81 9.09 26.61
CA THR A 269 -14.92 9.43 25.50
C THR A 269 -13.63 8.64 25.64
N ILE A 270 -13.34 7.76 24.67
CA ILE A 270 -12.16 6.89 24.70
C ILE A 270 -10.98 7.54 23.98
N ILE A 271 -11.25 8.13 22.81
CA ILE A 271 -10.29 8.92 22.03
C ILE A 271 -11.02 10.14 21.46
N GLN A 272 -10.30 11.24 21.31
CA GLN A 272 -10.83 12.49 20.73
C GLN A 272 -9.72 13.26 20.02
N ASN A 273 -10.12 14.07 19.04
CA ASN A 273 -9.22 14.95 18.29
C ASN A 273 -8.03 14.21 17.65
N VAL A 274 -8.25 12.98 17.18
CA VAL A 274 -7.21 12.20 16.50
C VAL A 274 -7.08 12.73 15.06
N ASN A 275 -5.88 13.15 14.69
CA ASN A 275 -5.60 13.76 13.38
C ASN A 275 -4.29 13.21 12.82
N PHE A 276 -4.36 12.50 11.70
CA PHE A 276 -3.15 12.03 11.01
C PHE A 276 -3.45 11.63 9.57
N ASN A 277 -2.39 11.41 8.81
CA ASN A 277 -2.50 10.86 7.47
C ASN A 277 -1.33 9.94 7.13
N VAL A 278 -1.51 9.14 6.10
CA VAL A 278 -0.46 8.28 5.56
C VAL A 278 -0.53 8.29 4.05
N LYS A 279 0.64 8.34 3.43
CA LYS A 279 0.79 8.35 1.98
C LYS A 279 1.03 6.97 1.40
N LYS A 280 0.90 6.85 0.09
CA LYS A 280 1.19 5.60 -0.61
C LYS A 280 2.64 5.19 -0.37
N GLY A 281 2.83 3.93 0.01
CA GLY A 281 4.14 3.36 0.34
C GLY A 281 4.73 3.79 1.68
N GLU A 282 4.10 4.69 2.45
CA GLU A 282 4.57 5.01 3.80
C GLU A 282 4.21 3.91 4.80
N ILE A 283 5.06 3.74 5.81
CA ILE A 283 4.80 2.96 7.02
C ILE A 283 4.45 3.92 8.15
N LEU A 284 3.22 3.82 8.66
CA LEU A 284 2.73 4.59 9.80
C LEU A 284 2.69 3.72 11.06
N GLY A 285 3.42 4.13 12.11
CA GLY A 285 3.28 3.56 13.45
C GLY A 285 2.18 4.25 14.26
N ILE A 286 1.24 3.51 14.84
CA ILE A 286 0.35 4.00 15.92
C ILE A 286 0.89 3.44 17.23
N ILE A 287 1.57 4.27 18.00
CA ILE A 287 2.46 3.80 19.08
C ILE A 287 2.10 4.43 20.41
N GLY A 288 2.11 3.63 21.46
CA GLY A 288 1.79 4.10 22.81
C GLY A 288 1.50 2.97 23.78
N GLU A 289 1.24 3.31 25.04
CA GLU A 289 0.94 2.34 26.09
C GLU A 289 -0.38 1.58 25.84
N SER A 290 -0.52 0.40 26.45
CA SER A 290 -1.77 -0.36 26.45
C SER A 290 -2.90 0.44 27.12
N GLY A 291 -4.08 0.45 26.50
CA GLY A 291 -5.23 1.22 26.97
C GLY A 291 -5.24 2.70 26.57
N ALA A 292 -4.28 3.17 25.75
CA ALA A 292 -4.27 4.55 25.24
C ALA A 292 -5.28 4.80 24.09
N GLY A 293 -5.96 3.77 23.57
CA GLY A 293 -6.97 3.92 22.51
C GLY A 293 -6.51 3.63 21.08
N LYS A 294 -5.34 3.00 20.90
CA LYS A 294 -4.78 2.60 19.59
C LYS A 294 -5.69 1.62 18.83
N THR A 295 -6.04 0.49 19.45
CA THR A 295 -6.95 -0.51 18.87
C THR A 295 -8.35 0.07 18.63
N THR A 296 -8.82 0.98 19.49
CA THR A 296 -10.08 1.71 19.27
C THR A 296 -10.02 2.57 18.02
N THR A 297 -8.90 3.27 17.80
CA THR A 297 -8.65 4.06 16.58
C THR A 297 -8.70 3.18 15.35
N LEU A 298 -8.04 2.02 15.38
CA LEU A 298 -8.07 1.05 14.29
C LEU A 298 -9.47 0.55 13.99
N LYS A 299 -10.22 0.14 15.02
CA LYS A 299 -11.59 -0.33 14.86
C LYS A 299 -12.50 0.72 14.24
N ALA A 300 -12.30 2.00 14.58
CA ALA A 300 -13.02 3.10 13.93
C ALA A 300 -12.66 3.23 12.45
N ILE A 301 -11.38 3.10 12.10
CA ILE A 301 -10.89 3.14 10.71
C ILE A 301 -11.42 1.95 9.89
N LEU A 302 -11.50 0.76 10.48
CA LEU A 302 -12.07 -0.44 9.85
C LEU A 302 -13.60 -0.41 9.78
N GLY A 303 -14.25 0.59 10.41
CA GLY A 303 -15.71 0.72 10.45
C GLY A 303 -16.40 -0.30 11.37
N GLU A 304 -15.67 -0.88 12.34
CA GLU A 304 -16.22 -1.83 13.32
C GLU A 304 -16.94 -1.13 14.48
N ILE A 305 -16.65 0.15 14.71
CA ILE A 305 -17.27 0.97 15.77
C ILE A 305 -17.69 2.34 15.24
N ASP A 306 -18.72 2.92 15.84
CA ASP A 306 -19.16 4.26 15.53
C ASP A 306 -18.17 5.32 16.00
N TYR A 307 -18.09 6.41 15.24
CA TYR A 307 -17.21 7.54 15.51
C TYR A 307 -17.80 8.86 15.02
N GLU A 308 -17.30 9.97 15.57
CA GLU A 308 -17.44 11.34 15.07
C GLU A 308 -16.15 11.77 14.35
N GLY A 309 -16.24 12.75 13.45
CA GLY A 309 -15.13 13.19 12.60
C GLY A 309 -15.14 12.54 11.21
N GLU A 310 -14.03 12.68 10.48
CA GLU A 310 -13.90 12.18 9.12
C GLU A 310 -12.72 11.19 8.99
N ILE A 311 -13.00 10.03 8.40
CA ILE A 311 -11.97 9.06 8.01
C ILE A 311 -12.18 8.73 6.54
N LYS A 312 -11.14 8.91 5.73
CA LYS A 312 -11.11 8.57 4.31
C LYS A 312 -9.98 7.60 4.02
N ILE A 313 -10.28 6.57 3.24
CA ILE A 313 -9.32 5.60 2.69
C ILE A 313 -9.41 5.69 1.17
N PHE A 314 -8.33 6.07 0.50
CA PHE A 314 -8.31 6.42 -0.92
C PHE A 314 -9.39 7.44 -1.31
N GLY A 315 -9.64 8.44 -0.44
CA GLY A 315 -10.70 9.45 -0.62
C GLY A 315 -12.12 8.95 -0.34
N ILE A 316 -12.31 7.65 -0.07
CA ILE A 316 -13.61 7.04 0.21
C ILE A 316 -13.83 7.02 1.73
N SER A 317 -15.01 7.46 2.18
CA SER A 317 -15.36 7.39 3.61
C SER A 317 -15.23 5.96 4.16
N ALA A 318 -14.56 5.82 5.31
CA ALA A 318 -14.39 4.52 5.98
C ALA A 318 -15.71 3.86 6.41
N ARG A 319 -16.82 4.61 6.46
CA ARG A 319 -18.16 4.06 6.70
C ARG A 319 -18.64 3.16 5.56
N LYS A 320 -18.10 3.30 4.36
CA LYS A 320 -18.42 2.46 3.19
C LYS A 320 -17.59 1.18 3.19
N THR A 321 -17.65 0.40 4.27
CA THR A 321 -16.79 -0.77 4.53
C THR A 321 -16.72 -1.75 3.36
N LYS A 322 -17.85 -2.07 2.72
CA LYS A 322 -17.88 -2.95 1.53
C LYS A 322 -17.08 -2.43 0.33
N VAL A 323 -16.99 -1.11 0.17
CA VAL A 323 -16.29 -0.46 -0.94
C VAL A 323 -14.79 -0.41 -0.67
N ILE A 324 -14.38 -0.19 0.59
CA ILE A 324 -12.97 -0.06 0.95
C ILE A 324 -12.29 -1.40 1.25
N ALA A 325 -13.04 -2.43 1.68
CA ALA A 325 -12.51 -3.72 2.10
C ALA A 325 -11.59 -4.40 1.06
N PRO A 326 -11.86 -4.36 -0.26
CA PRO A 326 -10.95 -4.92 -1.26
C PRO A 326 -9.57 -4.26 -1.29
N PHE A 327 -9.43 -3.02 -0.82
CA PHE A 327 -8.15 -2.31 -0.79
C PHE A 327 -7.34 -2.56 0.49
N ILE A 328 -7.93 -3.21 1.48
CA ILE A 328 -7.38 -3.32 2.83
C ILE A 328 -7.04 -4.78 3.15
N GLY A 329 -5.84 -5.01 3.64
CA GLY A 329 -5.47 -6.22 4.38
C GLY A 329 -5.47 -5.93 5.88
N TYR A 330 -5.82 -6.93 6.70
CA TYR A 330 -5.80 -6.80 8.15
C TYR A 330 -5.15 -8.01 8.79
N ILE A 331 -4.15 -7.76 9.64
CA ILE A 331 -3.45 -8.75 10.45
C ILE A 331 -3.84 -8.51 11.91
N PRO A 332 -4.65 -9.39 12.49
CA PRO A 332 -5.08 -9.24 13.87
C PRO A 332 -3.99 -9.63 14.87
N GLN A 333 -4.12 -9.14 16.10
CA GLN A 333 -3.27 -9.54 17.22
C GLN A 333 -3.39 -11.05 17.48
N GLU A 334 -4.62 -11.57 17.56
CA GLU A 334 -4.90 -12.99 17.75
C GLU A 334 -4.91 -13.76 16.42
N LEU A 335 -3.93 -14.65 16.26
CA LEU A 335 -3.77 -15.51 15.09
C LEU A 335 -4.68 -16.75 15.09
N SER A 336 -5.48 -16.94 16.14
CA SER A 336 -6.48 -18.02 16.27
C SER A 336 -7.60 -17.97 15.22
N ARG A 337 -7.69 -16.86 14.46
CA ARG A 337 -8.65 -16.70 13.36
C ARG A 337 -8.33 -17.58 12.15
N MET A 338 -7.10 -18.09 12.01
CA MET A 338 -6.74 -19.04 10.97
C MET A 338 -7.31 -20.44 11.25
N TYR A 339 -7.60 -21.19 10.18
CA TYR A 339 -8.03 -22.58 10.30
C TYR A 339 -6.83 -23.47 10.68
N GLY A 340 -6.74 -23.85 11.96
CA GLY A 340 -5.64 -24.63 12.53
C GLY A 340 -5.35 -25.97 11.82
N ASN A 341 -6.42 -26.64 11.38
CA ASN A 341 -6.36 -27.92 10.68
C ASN A 341 -6.00 -27.83 9.19
N PHE A 342 -6.08 -26.64 8.61
CA PHE A 342 -5.72 -26.39 7.22
C PHE A 342 -4.22 -26.07 7.14
N ASN A 343 -3.61 -26.33 6.00
CA ASN A 343 -2.26 -25.87 5.74
C ASN A 343 -2.22 -24.37 5.40
N ALA A 344 -1.00 -23.81 5.31
CA ALA A 344 -0.81 -22.40 5.01
C ALA A 344 -1.45 -21.99 3.66
N LEU A 345 -1.25 -22.79 2.61
CA LEU A 345 -1.80 -22.49 1.28
C LEU A 345 -3.34 -22.61 1.24
N GLU A 346 -3.90 -23.60 1.94
CA GLU A 346 -5.35 -23.78 2.10
C GLU A 346 -5.98 -22.60 2.84
N ASN A 347 -5.32 -22.07 3.87
CA ASN A 347 -5.78 -20.84 4.53
C ASN A 347 -5.76 -19.66 3.55
N ILE A 348 -4.65 -19.46 2.82
CA ILE A 348 -4.54 -18.38 1.82
C ILE A 348 -5.68 -18.46 0.79
N VAL A 349 -5.98 -19.65 0.28
CA VAL A 349 -7.09 -19.87 -0.65
C VAL A 349 -8.43 -19.61 0.02
N ALA A 350 -8.66 -20.13 1.23
CA ALA A 350 -9.93 -19.98 1.94
C ALA A 350 -10.29 -18.50 2.20
N PHE A 351 -9.33 -17.71 2.68
CA PHE A 351 -9.53 -16.27 2.89
C PHE A 351 -9.59 -15.50 1.57
N GLY A 352 -8.77 -15.85 0.57
CA GLY A 352 -8.75 -15.17 -0.72
C GLY A 352 -10.07 -15.30 -1.52
N ARG A 353 -10.78 -16.43 -1.38
CA ARG A 353 -12.07 -16.67 -2.06
C ARG A 353 -13.13 -15.62 -1.74
N GLN A 354 -13.08 -15.00 -0.55
CA GLN A 354 -14.05 -13.97 -0.17
C GLN A 354 -13.98 -12.72 -1.07
N TYR A 355 -12.88 -12.54 -1.81
CA TYR A 355 -12.68 -11.47 -2.78
C TYR A 355 -13.01 -11.90 -4.23
N GLY A 356 -13.58 -13.09 -4.44
CA GLY A 356 -13.97 -13.58 -5.76
C GLY A 356 -12.81 -13.99 -6.67
N ILE A 357 -11.63 -14.24 -6.10
CA ILE A 357 -10.43 -14.58 -6.86
C ILE A 357 -10.41 -16.10 -7.13
N PRO A 358 -10.17 -16.55 -8.37
CA PRO A 358 -10.01 -17.96 -8.70
C PRO A 358 -8.91 -18.66 -7.90
N ASP A 359 -9.14 -19.93 -7.54
CA ASP A 359 -8.24 -20.72 -6.68
C ASP A 359 -6.84 -20.90 -7.28
N ASP A 360 -6.72 -21.08 -8.60
CA ASP A 360 -5.45 -21.21 -9.30
C ASP A 360 -4.59 -19.95 -9.15
N ILE A 361 -5.21 -18.77 -9.25
CA ILE A 361 -4.56 -17.47 -9.03
C ILE A 361 -4.15 -17.32 -7.56
N LEU A 362 -5.03 -17.68 -6.61
CA LEU A 362 -4.74 -17.63 -5.17
C LEU A 362 -3.57 -18.55 -4.81
N ILE A 363 -3.52 -19.76 -5.37
CA ILE A 363 -2.44 -20.71 -5.16
C ILE A 363 -1.11 -20.16 -5.70
N GLN A 364 -1.12 -19.64 -6.93
CA GLN A 364 0.08 -19.08 -7.56
C GLN A 364 0.63 -17.89 -6.76
N ARG A 365 -0.25 -16.93 -6.40
CA ARG A 365 0.12 -15.77 -5.58
C ARG A 365 0.59 -16.19 -4.19
N GLY A 366 -0.15 -17.08 -3.54
CA GLY A 366 0.19 -17.58 -2.21
C GLY A 366 1.58 -18.20 -2.17
N LYS A 367 1.93 -19.04 -3.15
CA LYS A 367 3.29 -19.62 -3.25
C LYS A 367 4.37 -18.55 -3.42
N GLN A 368 4.12 -17.54 -4.25
CA GLN A 368 5.08 -16.45 -4.44
C GLN A 368 5.27 -15.63 -3.15
N ILE A 369 4.16 -15.26 -2.48
CA ILE A 369 4.23 -14.48 -1.24
C ILE A 369 4.90 -15.27 -0.12
N LEU A 370 4.60 -16.57 0.02
CA LEU A 370 5.26 -17.43 1.01
C LEU A 370 6.77 -17.54 0.76
N LYS A 371 7.20 -17.57 -0.51
CA LYS A 371 8.62 -17.54 -0.89
C LYS A 371 9.28 -16.22 -0.53
N ASP A 372 8.62 -15.09 -0.79
CA ASP A 372 9.14 -13.76 -0.45
C ASP A 372 9.24 -13.54 1.07
N LEU A 373 8.41 -14.24 1.86
CA LEU A 373 8.45 -14.26 3.32
C LEU A 373 9.38 -15.34 3.90
N GLU A 374 10.13 -16.05 3.04
CA GLU A 374 11.06 -17.12 3.42
C GLU A 374 10.39 -18.22 4.28
N ILE A 375 9.18 -18.65 3.89
CA ILE A 375 8.37 -19.70 4.54
C ILE A 375 7.66 -20.62 3.54
N ASP A 376 8.19 -20.79 2.33
CA ASP A 376 7.59 -21.68 1.31
C ASP A 376 7.71 -23.18 1.67
N ASP A 377 8.68 -23.54 2.49
CA ASP A 377 8.90 -24.90 3.03
C ASP A 377 7.72 -25.40 3.88
N VAL A 378 6.98 -24.49 4.50
CA VAL A 378 5.81 -24.81 5.34
C VAL A 378 4.47 -24.65 4.62
N ALA A 379 4.46 -24.38 3.31
CA ALA A 379 3.23 -24.12 2.55
C ALA A 379 2.16 -25.21 2.70
N ASN A 380 2.59 -26.48 2.81
CA ASN A 380 1.73 -27.66 2.93
C ASN A 380 1.63 -28.19 4.38
N GLN A 381 2.18 -27.48 5.37
CA GLN A 381 2.09 -27.85 6.78
C GLN A 381 0.87 -27.19 7.44
N LYS A 382 0.22 -27.90 8.37
CA LYS A 382 -0.94 -27.39 9.11
C LYS A 382 -0.56 -26.19 9.97
N ILE A 383 -1.43 -25.19 10.05
CA ILE A 383 -1.18 -23.99 10.87
C ILE A 383 -0.85 -24.36 12.32
N ASP A 384 -1.50 -25.38 12.88
CA ASP A 384 -1.26 -25.79 14.27
C ASP A 384 0.13 -26.39 14.52
N THR A 385 0.84 -26.83 13.47
CA THR A 385 2.23 -27.33 13.61
C THR A 385 3.27 -26.24 13.46
N LEU A 386 2.89 -25.03 13.03
CA LEU A 386 3.81 -23.93 12.78
C LEU A 386 4.21 -23.20 14.08
N SER A 387 5.44 -22.70 14.12
CA SER A 387 5.92 -21.79 15.17
C SER A 387 5.16 -20.46 15.16
N GLY A 388 5.21 -19.71 16.26
CA GLY A 388 4.54 -18.40 16.34
C GLY A 388 4.97 -17.42 15.23
N GLY A 389 6.27 -17.35 14.93
CA GLY A 389 6.81 -16.53 13.84
C GLY A 389 6.37 -17.00 12.45
N GLN A 390 6.32 -18.32 12.21
CA GLN A 390 5.78 -18.88 10.97
C GLN A 390 4.29 -18.54 10.82
N ARG A 391 3.47 -18.73 11.87
CA ARG A 391 2.05 -18.34 11.85
C ARG A 391 1.86 -16.86 11.55
N ARG A 392 2.70 -15.98 12.09
CA ARG A 392 2.63 -14.53 11.80
C ARG A 392 2.93 -14.24 10.33
N ARG A 393 3.97 -14.86 9.76
CA ARG A 393 4.29 -14.72 8.33
C ARG A 393 3.19 -15.29 7.42
N VAL A 394 2.57 -16.41 7.78
CA VAL A 394 1.38 -16.90 7.05
C VAL A 394 0.22 -15.89 7.14
N SER A 395 0.00 -15.25 8.28
CA SER A 395 -1.02 -14.21 8.41
C SER A 395 -0.73 -12.98 7.53
N ILE A 396 0.54 -12.63 7.32
CA ILE A 396 0.95 -11.62 6.33
C ILE A 396 0.60 -12.09 4.91
N ALA A 397 0.91 -13.34 4.58
CA ALA A 397 0.58 -13.89 3.26
C ALA A 397 -0.93 -13.87 2.96
N ILE A 398 -1.74 -14.23 3.97
CA ILE A 398 -3.21 -14.19 3.87
C ILE A 398 -3.71 -12.77 3.62
N SER A 399 -3.18 -11.77 4.33
CA SER A 399 -3.63 -10.38 4.18
C SER A 399 -3.22 -9.76 2.84
N MET A 400 -2.23 -10.33 2.15
CA MET A 400 -1.70 -9.84 0.88
C MET A 400 -2.32 -10.50 -0.37
N VAL A 401 -2.92 -11.69 -0.26
CA VAL A 401 -3.25 -12.51 -1.44
C VAL A 401 -4.23 -11.84 -2.43
N HIS A 402 -5.12 -10.98 -1.92
CA HIS A 402 -6.05 -10.20 -2.73
C HIS A 402 -5.47 -8.90 -3.29
N ASN A 403 -4.16 -8.68 -3.12
CA ASN A 403 -3.42 -7.50 -3.58
C ASN A 403 -3.94 -6.18 -2.99
N PRO A 404 -3.93 -6.03 -1.65
CA PRO A 404 -4.35 -4.79 -1.00
C PRO A 404 -3.36 -3.65 -1.29
N TYR A 405 -3.82 -2.42 -1.10
CA TYR A 405 -2.98 -1.22 -1.15
C TYR A 405 -2.58 -0.71 0.25
N LEU A 406 -3.34 -1.10 1.27
CA LEU A 406 -3.15 -0.71 2.67
C LEU A 406 -3.27 -1.95 3.57
N ILE A 407 -2.30 -2.18 4.45
CA ILE A 407 -2.39 -3.25 5.45
C ILE A 407 -2.32 -2.66 6.85
N PHE A 408 -3.30 -3.05 7.70
CA PHE A 408 -3.27 -2.78 9.13
C PHE A 408 -2.70 -3.98 9.89
N LEU A 409 -1.80 -3.72 10.82
CA LEU A 409 -1.17 -4.72 11.67
C LEU A 409 -1.41 -4.37 13.13
N ASP A 410 -2.22 -5.17 13.83
CA ASP A 410 -2.52 -4.95 15.26
C ASP A 410 -1.54 -5.75 16.13
N GLU A 411 -0.58 -5.04 16.72
CA GLU A 411 0.49 -5.60 17.57
C GLU A 411 1.22 -6.81 16.95
N PRO A 412 1.79 -6.68 15.71
CA PRO A 412 2.36 -7.80 14.96
C PRO A 412 3.59 -8.42 15.64
N THR A 413 4.23 -7.71 16.55
CA THR A 413 5.48 -8.12 17.20
C THR A 413 5.29 -8.54 18.66
N SER A 414 4.05 -8.49 19.17
CA SER A 414 3.74 -8.88 20.54
C SER A 414 4.05 -10.36 20.79
N GLY A 415 4.69 -10.66 21.91
CA GLY A 415 5.12 -12.02 22.28
C GLY A 415 6.32 -12.57 21.51
N LEU A 416 6.92 -11.80 20.58
CA LEU A 416 8.14 -12.20 19.87
C LEU A 416 9.39 -11.74 20.62
N ASP A 417 10.44 -12.57 20.59
CA ASP A 417 11.77 -12.19 21.06
C ASP A 417 12.40 -11.12 20.13
N PRO A 418 13.47 -10.42 20.58
CA PRO A 418 14.06 -9.32 19.83
C PRO A 418 14.54 -9.71 18.41
N LEU A 419 15.08 -10.91 18.23
CA LEU A 419 15.58 -11.35 16.92
C LEU A 419 14.42 -11.58 15.95
N THR A 420 13.40 -12.33 16.38
CA THR A 420 12.21 -12.59 15.55
C THR A 420 11.44 -11.31 15.23
N ARG A 421 11.41 -10.33 16.14
CA ARG A 421 10.84 -8.99 15.87
C ARG A 421 11.57 -8.27 14.75
N TYR A 422 12.90 -8.24 14.82
CA TYR A 422 13.73 -7.63 13.79
C TYR A 422 13.52 -8.31 12.42
N GLU A 423 13.48 -9.64 12.40
CA GLU A 423 13.16 -10.40 11.19
C GLU A 423 11.77 -10.06 10.65
N LEU A 424 10.76 -9.94 11.51
CA LEU A 424 9.41 -9.55 11.08
C LEU A 424 9.42 -8.18 10.41
N TRP A 425 10.10 -7.19 11.00
CA TRP A 425 10.25 -5.86 10.41
C TRP A 425 10.98 -5.89 9.07
N ARG A 426 12.00 -6.73 8.91
CA ARG A 426 12.64 -6.96 7.60
C ARG A 426 11.62 -7.45 6.56
N TYR A 427 10.74 -8.40 6.91
CA TYR A 427 9.69 -8.85 5.98
C TYR A 427 8.67 -7.74 5.69
N LEU A 428 8.29 -6.93 6.69
CA LEU A 428 7.38 -5.79 6.49
C LEU A 428 7.99 -4.75 5.53
N ASP A 429 9.29 -4.48 5.64
CA ASP A 429 10.00 -3.60 4.72
C ASP A 429 10.06 -4.18 3.29
N ILE A 430 10.33 -5.49 3.16
CA ILE A 430 10.32 -6.20 1.87
C ILE A 430 8.95 -6.08 1.20
N ILE A 431 7.86 -6.35 1.92
CA ILE A 431 6.52 -6.28 1.31
C ILE A 431 6.14 -4.83 0.98
N ASN A 432 6.48 -3.86 1.82
CA ASN A 432 6.23 -2.44 1.56
C ASN A 432 6.92 -1.99 0.27
N LYS A 433 8.22 -2.28 0.14
CA LYS A 433 9.02 -1.84 -1.03
C LYS A 433 8.71 -2.61 -2.30
N ASN A 434 8.60 -3.93 -2.24
CA ASN A 434 8.43 -4.76 -3.44
C ASN A 434 7.02 -4.69 -4.01
N TYR A 435 6.00 -4.53 -3.15
CA TYR A 435 4.60 -4.51 -3.55
C TYR A 435 4.00 -3.09 -3.53
N GLY A 436 4.72 -2.09 -3.02
CA GLY A 436 4.24 -0.71 -2.91
C GLY A 436 3.09 -0.53 -1.91
N ILE A 437 2.97 -1.43 -0.93
CA ILE A 437 1.86 -1.48 0.03
C ILE A 437 2.10 -0.49 1.17
N THR A 438 1.13 0.37 1.46
CA THR A 438 1.13 1.21 2.66
C THR A 438 0.86 0.37 3.91
N LEU A 439 1.64 0.57 4.97
CA LEU A 439 1.49 -0.18 6.23
C LEU A 439 1.05 0.74 7.37
N VAL A 440 0.14 0.26 8.21
CA VAL A 440 -0.23 0.90 9.49
C VAL A 440 -0.01 -0.12 10.60
N VAL A 441 1.00 0.11 11.43
CA VAL A 441 1.43 -0.81 12.48
C VAL A 441 1.04 -0.25 13.85
N ILE A 442 0.29 -1.02 14.63
CA ILE A 442 -0.01 -0.68 16.02
C ILE A 442 0.99 -1.40 16.90
N SER A 443 1.62 -0.67 17.81
CA SER A 443 2.56 -1.28 18.76
C SER A 443 2.63 -0.53 20.07
N HIS A 444 3.08 -1.22 21.11
CA HIS A 444 3.45 -0.65 22.41
C HIS A 444 4.97 -0.60 22.60
N TYR A 445 5.75 -1.10 21.64
CA TYR A 445 7.21 -1.04 21.65
C TYR A 445 7.67 0.27 21.00
N LEU A 446 8.37 1.09 21.78
CA LEU A 446 8.77 2.44 21.37
C LEU A 446 9.89 2.45 20.34
N ASP A 447 10.75 1.43 20.37
CA ASP A 447 11.82 1.16 19.41
C ASP A 447 11.28 0.89 18.01
N GLU A 448 10.04 0.42 17.88
CA GLU A 448 9.46 0.11 16.57
C GLU A 448 9.13 1.35 15.72
N ILE A 449 9.06 2.52 16.35
CA ILE A 449 8.87 3.80 15.66
C ILE A 449 9.99 4.06 14.66
N GLU A 450 11.21 3.60 14.95
CA GLU A 450 12.38 3.87 14.09
C GLU A 450 12.28 3.16 12.73
N TYR A 451 11.43 2.13 12.60
CA TYR A 451 11.15 1.47 11.32
C TYR A 451 10.02 2.15 10.52
N CYS A 452 9.38 3.18 11.09
CA CYS A 452 8.24 3.85 10.49
C CYS A 452 8.66 5.17 9.83
N ASP A 453 8.02 5.54 8.73
CA ASP A 453 8.19 6.86 8.12
C ASP A 453 7.54 7.95 8.98
N LYS A 454 6.41 7.64 9.61
CA LYS A 454 5.67 8.52 10.52
C LYS A 454 5.14 7.73 11.71
N ALA A 455 4.88 8.44 12.80
CA ALA A 455 4.27 7.87 13.99
C ALA A 455 3.19 8.78 14.58
N CYS A 456 2.06 8.17 14.93
CA CYS A 456 1.05 8.72 15.83
C CYS A 456 1.35 8.28 17.26
N ILE A 457 1.55 9.24 18.14
CA ILE A 457 1.87 9.01 19.55
C ILE A 457 0.60 9.01 20.37
N PHE A 458 0.38 7.96 21.14
CA PHE A 458 -0.72 7.79 22.06
C PHE A 458 -0.22 7.67 23.50
N LEU A 459 -0.83 8.44 24.41
CA LEU A 459 -0.49 8.42 25.83
C LEU A 459 -1.69 7.96 26.68
N LYS A 460 -1.42 7.17 27.71
CA LYS A 460 -2.45 6.64 28.60
C LYS A 460 -3.16 7.78 29.34
N GLY A 461 -4.49 7.75 29.33
CA GLY A 461 -5.34 8.79 29.93
C GLY A 461 -5.50 10.07 29.09
N ILE A 462 -4.80 10.19 27.96
CA ILE A 462 -4.88 11.34 27.05
C ILE A 462 -5.45 10.93 25.69
N GLY A 463 -5.01 9.79 25.16
CA GLY A 463 -5.31 9.38 23.79
C GLY A 463 -4.23 9.87 22.82
N PHE A 464 -4.64 10.31 21.64
CA PHE A 464 -3.75 10.88 20.63
C PHE A 464 -3.05 12.14 21.16
N TYR A 465 -1.73 12.18 21.03
CA TYR A 465 -0.88 13.24 21.57
C TYR A 465 -0.11 14.00 20.49
N ASP A 466 0.52 13.29 19.55
CA ASP A 466 1.32 13.91 18.49
C ASP A 466 1.37 13.04 17.23
N PHE A 467 1.75 13.65 16.10
CA PHE A 467 1.92 13.00 14.81
C PHE A 467 3.04 13.68 14.02
N ASP A 468 4.08 12.93 13.66
CA ASP A 468 5.18 13.41 12.81
C ASP A 468 6.06 12.24 12.34
N THR A 469 7.11 12.53 11.58
CA THR A 469 8.25 11.63 11.37
C THR A 469 8.99 11.37 12.70
N PRO A 470 9.66 10.22 12.90
CA PRO A 470 10.45 9.96 14.10
C PRO A 470 11.46 11.08 14.42
N LEU A 471 12.14 11.59 13.39
CA LEU A 471 13.06 12.73 13.52
C LEU A 471 12.31 14.02 13.92
N GLY A 472 11.18 14.32 13.29
CA GLY A 472 10.35 15.48 13.61
C GLY A 472 9.86 15.46 15.06
N LEU A 473 9.44 14.30 15.57
CA LEU A 473 9.07 14.11 16.97
C LEU A 473 10.24 14.43 17.92
N LYS A 474 11.42 13.86 17.66
CA LYS A 474 12.64 14.12 18.47
C LYS A 474 13.04 15.60 18.44
N GLN A 475 12.90 16.27 17.29
CA GLN A 475 13.24 17.68 17.14
C GLN A 475 12.32 18.64 17.91
N LYS A 476 11.12 18.19 18.32
CA LYS A 476 10.22 18.96 19.19
C LYS A 476 10.69 19.02 20.65
N LEU A 477 11.62 18.16 21.06
CA LEU A 477 12.17 18.17 22.41
C LEU A 477 13.19 19.31 22.60
N PRO A 478 13.44 19.76 23.85
CA PRO A 478 14.53 20.67 24.14
C PRO A 478 15.87 20.09 23.65
N GLY A 479 16.71 20.94 23.06
CA GLY A 479 17.94 20.50 22.40
C GLY A 479 17.75 19.97 20.98
N LYS A 480 16.52 20.00 20.44
CA LYS A 480 16.16 19.68 19.05
C LYS A 480 16.66 18.30 18.58
N GLY A 481 16.47 17.29 19.43
CA GLY A 481 16.89 15.91 19.15
C GLY A 481 18.29 15.55 19.67
N LEU A 482 18.98 16.48 20.34
CA LEU A 482 20.28 16.24 20.97
C LEU A 482 20.22 16.47 22.48
N ALA A 483 21.00 15.70 23.22
CA ALA A 483 21.18 15.83 24.66
C ALA A 483 22.67 15.79 25.04
N LEU A 484 22.99 16.29 26.23
CA LEU A 484 24.27 16.07 26.90
C LEU A 484 24.12 14.83 27.78
N GLU A 485 24.94 13.79 27.57
CA GLU A 485 24.92 12.57 28.37
C GLU A 485 26.08 12.55 29.36
N ILE A 486 25.81 12.13 30.60
CA ILE A 486 26.78 12.00 31.68
C ILE A 486 26.66 10.62 32.26
N THR A 487 27.77 9.91 32.40
CA THR A 487 27.83 8.67 33.18
C THR A 487 28.45 8.97 34.53
N LEU A 488 27.69 8.79 35.60
CA LEU A 488 28.20 8.97 36.97
C LEU A 488 28.86 7.68 37.47
N GLU A 489 29.93 7.79 38.27
CA GLU A 489 30.52 6.61 38.91
C GLU A 489 29.58 6.01 39.97
N THR A 490 28.82 6.86 40.65
CA THR A 490 27.79 6.47 41.61
C THR A 490 26.60 7.39 41.50
N VAL A 491 25.43 6.84 41.21
CA VAL A 491 24.19 7.63 41.11
C VAL A 491 23.60 7.85 42.49
N THR A 492 23.61 9.09 42.95
CA THR A 492 22.93 9.51 44.18
C THR A 492 21.69 10.32 43.84
N ILE A 493 20.67 10.25 44.71
CA ILE A 493 19.44 11.06 44.59
C ILE A 493 19.78 12.56 44.58
N GLU A 494 20.81 12.95 45.34
CA GLU A 494 21.29 14.34 45.41
C GLU A 494 21.87 14.82 44.08
N ALA A 495 22.67 13.99 43.39
CA ALA A 495 23.23 14.34 42.09
C ALA A 495 22.14 14.61 41.06
N VAL A 496 21.12 13.73 40.99
CA VAL A 496 19.99 13.90 40.07
C VAL A 496 19.18 15.15 40.41
N LYS A 497 18.95 15.43 41.70
CA LYS A 497 18.24 16.65 42.14
C LYS A 497 18.98 17.93 41.76
N ILE A 498 20.30 17.97 41.97
CA ILE A 498 21.14 19.12 41.61
C ILE A 498 21.05 19.37 40.12
N LEU A 499 21.24 18.33 39.30
CA LEU A 499 21.15 18.44 37.85
C LEU A 499 19.76 18.90 37.39
N ASN A 500 18.69 18.39 38.00
CA ASN A 500 17.32 18.77 37.64
C ASN A 500 16.95 20.21 38.05
N GLN A 501 17.69 20.83 38.97
CA GLN A 501 17.49 22.20 39.42
C GLN A 501 18.42 23.20 38.73
N LEU A 502 19.30 22.75 37.83
CA LEU A 502 20.24 23.63 37.16
C LEU A 502 19.53 24.59 36.20
N PRO A 503 19.81 25.90 36.28
CA PRO A 503 19.21 26.87 35.38
C PRO A 503 19.65 26.61 33.94
N GLY A 504 18.69 26.56 33.02
CA GLY A 504 18.94 26.26 31.61
C GLY A 504 18.83 24.78 31.24
N ILE A 505 18.66 23.88 32.20
CA ILE A 505 18.26 22.49 31.90
C ILE A 505 16.74 22.42 31.84
N ASP A 506 16.21 21.98 30.70
CA ASP A 506 14.77 21.87 30.47
C ASP A 506 14.20 20.55 31.02
N PHE A 507 14.99 19.47 30.96
CA PHE A 507 14.59 18.17 31.48
C PHE A 507 15.79 17.23 31.73
N VAL A 508 15.65 16.33 32.70
CA VAL A 508 16.66 15.32 33.05
C VAL A 508 16.07 13.93 32.90
N ILE A 509 16.73 13.07 32.13
CA ILE A 509 16.36 11.65 31.96
C ILE A 509 17.43 10.80 32.62
N GLN A 510 17.01 9.91 33.51
CA GLN A 510 17.91 8.98 34.19
C GLN A 510 17.71 7.55 33.63
N ARG A 511 18.80 6.94 33.15
CA ARG A 511 18.87 5.54 32.68
C ARG A 511 19.98 4.81 33.41
N GLY A 512 19.68 4.32 34.62
CA GLY A 512 20.70 3.74 35.48
C GLY A 512 21.77 4.78 35.82
N GLU A 513 23.02 4.50 35.43
CA GLU A 513 24.21 5.36 35.63
C GLU A 513 24.32 6.52 34.63
N ARG A 514 23.59 6.44 33.52
CA ARG A 514 23.59 7.46 32.47
C ARG A 514 22.49 8.47 32.72
N ILE A 515 22.83 9.74 32.64
CA ILE A 515 21.92 10.87 32.79
C ILE A 515 21.97 11.69 31.51
N ARG A 516 20.84 11.83 30.83
CA ARG A 516 20.69 12.72 29.67
C ARG A 516 20.06 14.03 30.11
N LEU A 517 20.68 15.13 29.73
CA LEU A 517 20.23 16.48 30.00
C LEU A 517 19.74 17.11 28.71
N LEU A 518 18.45 17.43 28.66
CA LEU A 518 17.82 18.11 27.54
C LEU A 518 17.80 19.61 27.85
N SER A 519 18.28 20.41 26.91
CA SER A 519 18.41 21.85 27.09
C SER A 519 18.42 22.57 25.75
N ASN A 520 17.79 23.74 25.70
CA ASN A 520 17.88 24.66 24.56
C ASN A 520 19.13 25.56 24.59
N LEU A 521 19.98 25.45 25.62
CA LEU A 521 21.25 26.18 25.65
C LEU A 521 22.23 25.67 24.58
N PRO A 522 23.13 26.52 24.07
CA PRO A 522 24.24 26.07 23.23
C PRO A 522 25.07 25.00 23.95
N SER A 523 25.44 23.93 23.25
CA SER A 523 26.11 22.76 23.86
C SER A 523 27.38 23.12 24.64
N SER A 524 28.16 24.10 24.17
CA SER A 524 29.37 24.56 24.86
C SER A 524 29.09 25.25 26.20
N GLU A 525 27.98 25.99 26.30
CA GLU A 525 27.55 26.67 27.52
C GLU A 525 26.99 25.66 28.51
N LEU A 526 26.15 24.74 28.03
CA LEU A 526 25.59 23.66 28.84
C LEU A 526 26.69 22.77 29.44
N LEU A 527 27.66 22.35 28.64
CA LEU A 527 28.77 21.52 29.08
C LEU A 527 29.56 22.20 30.21
N LYS A 528 29.89 23.49 30.02
CA LYS A 528 30.62 24.28 31.02
C LYS A 528 29.84 24.37 32.33
N LEU A 529 28.55 24.72 32.26
CA LEU A 529 27.68 24.86 33.42
C LEU A 529 27.58 23.55 34.24
N VAL A 530 27.44 22.44 33.52
CA VAL A 530 27.31 21.11 34.13
C VAL A 530 28.62 20.69 34.80
N LEU A 531 29.76 20.85 34.13
CA LEU A 531 31.07 20.51 34.71
C LEU A 531 31.36 21.34 35.97
N GLU A 532 31.16 22.66 35.91
CA GLU A 532 31.34 23.55 37.07
C GLU A 532 30.46 23.12 38.26
N THR A 533 29.23 22.69 37.99
CA THR A 533 28.30 22.24 39.03
C THR A 533 28.73 20.91 39.64
N LEU A 534 29.13 19.94 38.82
CA LEU A 534 29.54 18.62 39.30
C LEU A 534 30.83 18.70 40.11
N GLU A 535 31.80 19.51 39.68
CA GLU A 535 33.02 19.81 40.44
C GLU A 535 32.71 20.48 41.78
N LYS A 536 31.86 21.52 41.77
CA LYS A 536 31.48 22.25 42.99
C LYS A 536 30.82 21.34 44.04
N ASN A 537 30.04 20.36 43.60
CA ASN A 537 29.34 19.42 44.47
C ASN A 537 30.12 18.10 44.70
N LYS A 538 31.35 17.98 44.17
CA LYS A 538 32.21 16.80 44.29
C LYS A 538 31.53 15.50 43.82
N ILE A 539 30.74 15.57 42.75
CA ILE A 539 30.06 14.42 42.17
C ILE A 539 31.00 13.76 41.16
N PRO A 540 31.42 12.50 41.37
CA PRO A 540 32.36 11.82 40.47
C PRO A 540 31.69 11.43 39.14
N ILE A 541 32.39 11.67 38.05
CA ILE A 541 31.94 11.43 36.68
C ILE A 541 32.86 10.41 36.03
N HIS A 542 32.29 9.38 35.41
CA HIS A 542 33.03 8.42 34.61
C HIS A 542 33.27 8.94 33.19
N SER A 543 32.22 9.44 32.53
CA SER A 543 32.31 10.00 31.18
C SER A 543 31.25 11.09 30.93
N ILE A 544 31.50 11.96 29.95
CA ILE A 544 30.58 12.99 29.49
C ILE A 544 30.62 13.09 27.96
N GLU A 545 29.45 13.12 27.33
CA GLU A 545 29.29 13.20 25.89
C GLU A 545 28.42 14.40 25.52
N ASN A 546 29.02 15.36 24.83
CA ASN A 546 28.40 16.67 24.60
C ASN A 546 27.18 16.65 23.67
N LYS A 547 27.10 15.67 22.77
CA LYS A 547 26.03 15.56 21.78
C LYS A 547 25.69 14.09 21.56
N VAL A 548 24.66 13.64 22.24
CA VAL A 548 24.06 12.32 22.06
C VAL A 548 22.70 12.50 21.41
N GLU A 549 22.40 11.67 20.41
CA GLU A 549 21.09 11.64 19.78
C GLU A 549 20.04 11.08 20.73
N ILE A 550 18.91 11.77 20.79
CA ILE A 550 17.74 11.35 21.55
C ILE A 550 17.06 10.21 20.80
N ASP A 551 16.73 9.14 21.51
CA ASP A 551 15.93 8.03 20.99
C ASP A 551 14.42 8.20 21.31
N MET A 552 13.57 7.36 20.73
CA MET A 552 12.13 7.45 21.01
C MET A 552 11.75 7.10 22.46
N VAL A 553 12.57 6.35 23.20
CA VAL A 553 12.30 6.08 24.62
C VAL A 553 12.49 7.35 25.45
N ASP A 554 13.47 8.20 25.11
CA ASP A 554 13.63 9.52 25.74
C ASP A 554 12.47 10.44 25.44
N TYR A 555 12.03 10.46 24.18
CA TYR A 555 10.84 11.23 23.76
C TYR A 555 9.63 10.86 24.62
N PHE A 556 9.32 9.57 24.73
CA PHE A 556 8.20 9.10 25.56
C PHE A 556 8.37 9.43 27.03
N THR A 557 9.58 9.28 27.57
CA THR A 557 9.87 9.63 28.98
C THR A 557 9.58 11.11 29.24
N TYR A 558 10.06 12.00 28.37
CA TYR A 558 9.82 13.43 28.46
C TYR A 558 8.32 13.77 28.41
N VAL A 559 7.60 13.30 27.40
CA VAL A 559 6.20 13.67 27.19
C VAL A 559 5.30 13.11 28.29
N SER A 560 5.52 11.86 28.73
CA SER A 560 4.76 11.24 29.82
C SER A 560 4.95 11.99 31.14
N SER A 561 6.18 12.37 31.49
CA SER A 561 6.46 13.15 32.71
C SER A 561 5.86 14.55 32.66
N LYS A 562 5.95 15.25 31.53
CA LYS A 562 5.34 16.58 31.37
C LYS A 562 3.82 16.55 31.53
N GLN A 563 3.18 15.47 31.10
CA GLN A 563 1.74 15.34 31.24
C GLN A 563 1.30 15.04 32.66
N GLN A 564 2.00 14.17 33.39
CA GLN A 564 1.73 13.92 34.82
C GLN A 564 1.83 15.21 35.66
N ASN A 565 2.80 16.08 35.34
CA ASN A 565 2.95 17.37 36.01
C ASN A 565 1.83 18.38 35.65
N LYS A 566 1.18 18.24 34.49
CA LYS A 566 0.01 19.05 34.12
C LYS A 566 -1.26 18.58 34.83
N THR A 567 -1.47 17.27 34.96
CA THR A 567 -2.64 16.71 35.66
C THR A 567 -2.58 16.92 37.18
N HIS A 568 -1.40 16.96 37.80
CA HIS A 568 -1.28 17.30 39.24
C HIS A 568 -1.50 18.78 39.58
N ASN A 569 -1.60 19.67 38.59
CA ASN A 569 -1.97 21.09 38.80
C ASN A 569 -3.48 21.35 38.60
N ILE A 570 -4.29 20.30 38.48
CA ILE A 570 -5.75 20.40 38.47
C ILE A 570 -6.23 19.95 39.86
N THR A 571 -6.89 20.85 40.59
CA THR A 571 -7.49 20.63 41.92
C THR A 571 -8.18 19.26 42.01
N PRO A 572 -7.96 18.47 43.07
CA PRO A 572 -8.51 17.12 43.16
C PRO A 572 -10.04 17.17 43.13
N THR A 573 -10.65 16.34 42.29
CA THR A 573 -12.10 16.18 42.24
C THR A 573 -12.58 15.39 43.46
N ASN A 574 -13.82 15.67 43.92
CA ASN A 574 -14.47 15.08 45.10
C ASN A 574 -14.52 13.53 45.14
N SER A 575 -14.11 12.83 44.09
CA SER A 575 -13.92 11.37 44.04
C SER A 575 -12.63 10.89 44.73
N GLU A 576 -11.57 11.70 44.74
CA GLU A 576 -10.28 11.34 45.36
C GLU A 576 -10.35 11.45 46.90
N ILE A 577 -11.11 12.44 47.41
CA ILE A 577 -11.40 12.60 48.85
C ILE A 577 -12.20 11.40 49.41
N LYS A 578 -13.02 10.74 48.58
CA LYS A 578 -13.75 9.53 49.00
C LYS A 578 -12.88 8.28 49.03
N GLN A 579 -11.89 8.16 48.14
CA GLN A 579 -10.97 7.02 48.17
C GLN A 579 -9.95 7.13 49.30
N GLU A 580 -9.45 8.32 49.64
CA GLU A 580 -8.60 8.52 50.82
C GLU A 580 -9.34 8.22 52.14
N ASN A 581 -10.63 8.57 52.25
CA ASN A 581 -11.43 8.24 53.43
C ASN A 581 -11.70 6.73 53.56
N ILE A 582 -11.93 6.01 52.46
CA ILE A 582 -12.13 4.54 52.48
C ILE A 582 -10.82 3.79 52.76
N ILE A 583 -9.68 4.32 52.32
CA ILE A 583 -8.34 3.75 52.62
C ILE A 583 -7.95 4.02 54.09
N ASN A 584 -8.38 5.15 54.66
CA ASN A 584 -8.15 5.46 56.07
C ASN A 584 -9.05 4.64 57.01
N GLU A 585 -10.32 4.41 56.69
CA GLU A 585 -11.20 3.49 57.44
C GLU A 585 -10.66 2.04 57.42
N LYS A 586 -10.21 1.54 56.26
CA LYS A 586 -9.62 0.20 56.17
C LYS A 586 -8.27 0.06 56.91
N LYS A 587 -7.53 1.15 57.12
CA LYS A 587 -6.29 1.15 57.93
C LYS A 587 -6.57 1.11 59.43
N GLU A 588 -7.73 1.56 59.89
CA GLU A 588 -8.15 1.41 61.29
C GLU A 588 -8.63 -0.02 61.58
N ASP A 589 -9.38 -0.65 60.67
CA ASP A 589 -9.81 -2.05 60.79
C ASP A 589 -8.62 -3.03 60.83
N ILE A 590 -7.56 -2.78 60.04
CA ILE A 590 -6.35 -3.62 60.05
C ILE A 590 -5.57 -3.48 61.38
N LYS A 591 -5.65 -2.33 62.06
CA LYS A 591 -5.02 -2.13 63.38
C LYS A 591 -5.79 -2.83 64.51
N GLU A 592 -7.09 -3.05 64.39
CA GLU A 592 -7.87 -3.84 65.36
C GLU A 592 -7.61 -5.35 65.21
N ILE A 593 -7.49 -5.84 63.98
CA ILE A 593 -7.19 -7.26 63.70
C ILE A 593 -5.78 -7.66 64.20
N ASP A 594 -4.80 -6.76 64.10
CA ASP A 594 -3.46 -7.01 64.65
C ASP A 594 -3.42 -6.97 66.19
N LYS A 595 -4.31 -6.22 66.85
CA LYS A 595 -4.44 -6.26 68.32
C LYS A 595 -5.07 -7.57 68.81
N GLU A 596 -6.03 -8.13 68.09
CA GLU A 596 -6.62 -9.45 68.41
C GLU A 596 -5.62 -10.60 68.18
N LYS A 597 -4.83 -10.57 67.11
CA LYS A 597 -3.77 -11.58 66.87
C LYS A 597 -2.70 -11.56 67.98
N VAL A 598 -2.30 -10.40 68.48
CA VAL A 598 -1.35 -10.28 69.59
C VAL A 598 -1.94 -10.79 70.91
N LEU A 599 -3.27 -10.71 71.09
CA LEU A 599 -3.95 -11.27 72.26
C LEU A 599 -4.04 -12.81 72.19
N ILE A 600 -4.33 -13.36 71.00
CA ILE A 600 -4.42 -14.82 70.76
C ILE A 600 -3.04 -15.49 70.91
N GLU A 601 -1.96 -14.86 70.45
CA GLU A 601 -0.60 -15.37 70.66
C GLU A 601 -0.17 -15.35 72.14
N LYS A 602 -0.63 -14.37 72.92
CA LYS A 602 -0.37 -14.30 74.37
C LYS A 602 -1.11 -15.38 75.16
N VAL A 603 -2.30 -15.78 74.72
CA VAL A 603 -3.07 -16.90 75.33
C VAL A 603 -2.44 -18.25 74.96
N SER A 604 -2.03 -18.44 73.70
CA SER A 604 -1.31 -19.64 73.22
C SER A 604 0.03 -19.87 73.93
N LYS A 605 0.80 -18.80 74.20
CA LYS A 605 2.07 -18.88 74.96
C LYS A 605 1.88 -19.16 76.46
N LYS A 606 0.71 -18.86 77.04
CA LYS A 606 0.37 -19.23 78.44
C LYS A 606 -0.02 -20.70 78.55
N GLU A 607 -0.77 -21.25 77.60
CA GLU A 607 -1.14 -22.68 77.60
C GLU A 607 0.04 -23.62 77.35
N THR A 608 1.01 -23.22 76.53
CA THR A 608 2.24 -24.00 76.30
C THR A 608 3.21 -23.95 77.48
N LYS A 609 3.18 -22.91 78.31
CA LYS A 609 3.91 -22.88 79.61
C LYS A 609 3.23 -23.77 80.67
N PHE A 610 1.90 -23.86 80.68
CA PHE A 610 1.16 -24.72 81.62
C PHE A 610 1.28 -26.22 81.29
N LYS A 611 1.40 -26.59 80.00
CA LYS A 611 1.66 -27.98 79.56
C LYS A 611 3.11 -28.44 79.74
N LYS A 612 4.07 -27.52 79.91
CA LYS A 612 5.49 -27.86 80.19
C LYS A 612 5.80 -28.00 81.69
N SER A 613 5.04 -27.39 82.59
CA SER A 613 5.20 -27.61 84.05
C SER A 613 4.57 -28.93 84.52
N THR A 614 3.53 -29.43 83.85
CA THR A 614 2.84 -30.68 84.20
C THR A 614 3.48 -31.96 83.63
N LYS A 615 4.46 -31.84 82.71
CA LYS A 615 5.24 -32.96 82.18
C LYS A 615 6.57 -33.23 82.90
N LYS A 616 6.98 -32.37 83.85
CA LYS A 616 8.20 -32.55 84.66
C LYS A 616 7.96 -33.19 86.03
N SER A 617 6.71 -33.55 86.38
CA SER A 617 6.36 -34.21 87.64
C SER A 617 5.78 -35.63 87.46
N LYS A 618 6.04 -36.29 86.33
CA LYS A 618 5.60 -37.68 86.04
C LYS A 618 6.69 -38.57 85.40
N LEU A 619 7.96 -38.29 85.71
CA LEU A 619 9.09 -39.21 85.52
C LEU A 619 9.97 -39.12 86.76
N ASN A 620 9.47 -39.72 87.84
CA ASN A 620 10.15 -40.23 89.02
C ASN A 620 9.04 -40.92 89.81
N ASP A 621 8.78 -42.17 89.42
CA ASP A 621 8.21 -43.29 90.19
C ASP A 621 7.91 -44.45 89.22
#